data_AF-A0A8T7CL71-F1
#
_entry.id   AF-A0A8T7CL71-F1
#
_cell.length_a   1.000
_cell.length_b   1.000
_cell.length_c   1.000
_cell.angle_alpha   90.00
_cell.angle_beta   90.00
_cell.angle_gamma   90.00
#
_symmetry.space_group_name_H-M   'P 1'
#
loop_
_entity.id
_entity.type
_entity.pdbx_description
1 polymer ?
#
loop_
_entity_poly.entity_id
_entity_poly.type
_entity_poly.pdbx_seq_one_letter_code
_entity_poly.pdbx_strand_id
1 'polypeptide(L)'
;MRNYLLMLVALLLAVPAGASESYVDYARVIEARPVLGEKRLPVNKEVCDRPQDSVPPGDVRRQQPAATIGELIRADDRRRRPVCRTETRYKQQQQIEAWQVRYVYAGKTYTRRVREKPGDRIRVRIDLEAR
;
A
#
# COMPACT_ATOMS: atom_id res chain seq x y z
N MET A 1 -14.77 78.63 20.67
CA MET A 1 -14.93 77.33 21.35
C MET A 1 -15.74 76.40 20.47
N ARG A 2 -15.09 75.46 19.77
CA ARG A 2 -15.73 74.36 19.06
C ARG A 2 -14.78 73.17 19.13
N ASN A 3 -15.27 72.08 19.72
CA ASN A 3 -14.55 70.94 20.25
C ASN A 3 -13.74 70.16 19.19
N TYR A 4 -12.43 70.05 19.39
CA TYR A 4 -11.51 69.18 18.64
C TYR A 4 -11.16 67.91 19.44
N LEU A 5 -12.10 67.34 20.20
CA LEU A 5 -11.77 66.32 21.21
C LEU A 5 -12.27 64.90 20.94
N LEU A 6 -12.79 64.58 19.75
CA LEU A 6 -13.32 63.22 19.49
C LEU A 6 -12.86 62.60 18.14
N MET A 7 -11.74 63.04 17.58
CA MET A 7 -11.17 62.49 16.34
C MET A 7 -9.68 62.09 16.47
N LEU A 8 -9.27 61.60 17.65
CA LEU A 8 -7.88 61.16 17.89
C LEU A 8 -7.74 59.76 18.52
N VAL A 9 -8.81 58.96 18.57
CA VAL A 9 -8.76 57.60 19.14
C VAL A 9 -9.29 56.57 18.13
N ALA A 10 -8.67 56.51 16.96
CA ALA A 10 -8.90 55.42 15.99
C ALA A 10 -7.64 55.09 15.18
N LEU A 11 -6.46 55.30 15.77
CA LEU A 11 -5.19 54.91 15.17
C LEU A 11 -4.41 54.10 16.22
N LEU A 12 -4.02 52.88 15.85
CA LEU A 12 -3.15 51.93 16.58
C LEU A 12 -3.83 50.82 17.40
N LEU A 13 -4.76 50.08 16.80
CA LEU A 13 -4.82 48.63 17.01
C LEU A 13 -4.53 47.89 15.70
N ALA A 14 -3.42 48.26 15.04
CA ALA A 14 -2.78 47.31 14.13
C ALA A 14 -2.12 46.26 15.02
N VAL A 15 -2.88 45.24 15.42
CA VAL A 15 -2.27 43.99 15.90
C VAL A 15 -1.38 43.52 14.76
N PRO A 16 -0.05 43.40 14.96
CA PRO A 16 0.76 42.77 13.94
C PRO A 16 0.24 41.34 13.85
N ALA A 17 -0.39 40.99 12.73
CA ALA A 17 -0.51 39.61 12.35
C ALA A 17 0.93 39.12 12.21
N GLY A 18 1.44 38.43 13.23
CA GLY A 18 2.80 37.92 13.25
C GLY A 18 2.99 37.05 12.02
N ALA A 19 3.69 37.57 11.02
CA ALA A 19 4.11 36.78 9.88
C ALA A 19 5.16 35.80 10.41
N SER A 20 4.75 34.55 10.65
CA SER A 20 5.71 33.48 10.94
C SER A 20 6.58 33.31 9.70
N GLU A 21 7.81 33.83 9.76
CA GLU A 21 8.78 33.59 8.71
C GLU A 21 9.19 32.12 8.79
N SER A 22 8.82 31.36 7.77
CA SER A 22 9.27 29.98 7.62
C SER A 22 10.28 29.89 6.50
N TYR A 23 11.39 29.21 6.75
CA TYR A 23 12.41 28.96 5.74
C TYR A 23 12.69 27.46 5.61
N VAL A 24 13.18 27.07 4.44
CA VAL A 24 13.49 25.68 4.07
C VAL A 24 14.98 25.45 4.10
N ASP A 25 15.43 24.54 4.95
CA ASP A 25 16.81 24.07 5.01
C ASP A 25 16.88 22.56 4.72
N TYR A 26 18.10 22.02 4.70
CA TYR A 26 18.40 20.64 4.40
C TYR A 26 19.34 20.03 5.44
N ALA A 27 18.82 19.04 6.16
CA ALA A 27 19.58 18.27 7.13
C ALA A 27 20.27 17.06 6.49
N ARG A 28 21.38 16.61 7.07
CA ARG A 28 22.07 15.37 6.66
C ARG A 28 21.33 14.17 7.23
N VAL A 29 21.02 13.19 6.38
CA VAL A 29 20.50 11.89 6.79
C VAL A 29 21.63 11.06 7.36
N ILE A 30 21.42 10.48 8.54
CA ILE A 30 22.39 9.60 9.20
C ILE A 30 21.94 8.14 9.18
N GLU A 31 20.63 7.88 9.06
CA GLU A 31 20.10 6.52 8.99
C GLU A 31 18.72 6.52 8.30
N ALA A 32 18.48 5.50 7.46
CA ALA A 32 17.19 5.29 6.81
C ALA A 32 16.82 3.81 6.88
N ARG A 33 15.81 3.49 7.70
CA ARG A 33 15.30 2.11 7.86
C ARG A 33 13.96 1.95 7.15
N PRO A 34 13.74 0.87 6.38
CA PRO A 34 12.43 0.61 5.81
C PRO A 34 11.46 0.24 6.93
N VAL A 35 10.23 0.72 6.82
CA VAL A 35 9.10 0.25 7.62
C VAL A 35 8.31 -0.69 6.75
N LEU A 36 8.34 -1.98 7.11
CA LEU A 36 7.62 -3.04 6.42
C LEU A 36 6.17 -3.09 6.93
N GLY A 37 5.23 -3.30 6.03
CA GLY A 37 3.86 -3.63 6.35
C GLY A 37 3.36 -4.81 5.52
N GLU A 38 2.25 -5.38 5.94
CA GLU A 38 1.62 -6.51 5.26
C GLU A 38 0.57 -6.03 4.27
N LYS A 39 0.71 -6.44 3.00
CA LYS A 39 -0.29 -6.18 1.97
C LYS A 39 -0.89 -7.48 1.47
N ARG A 40 -2.22 -7.53 1.38
CA ARG A 40 -2.95 -8.62 0.73
C ARG A 40 -3.08 -8.31 -0.75
N LEU A 41 -2.24 -8.95 -1.57
CA LEU A 41 -2.28 -8.76 -3.02
C LEU A 41 -3.10 -9.87 -3.70
N PRO A 42 -3.96 -9.52 -4.67
CA PRO A 42 -4.66 -10.50 -5.47
C PRO A 42 -3.64 -11.25 -6.35
N VAL A 43 -3.70 -12.57 -6.32
CA VAL A 43 -2.92 -13.46 -7.17
C VAL A 43 -3.89 -14.40 -7.88
N ASN A 44 -3.75 -14.48 -9.20
CA ASN A 44 -4.51 -15.43 -10.00
C ASN A 44 -3.89 -16.80 -9.83
N LYS A 45 -4.70 -17.77 -9.39
CA LYS A 45 -4.28 -19.16 -9.26
C LYS A 45 -5.20 -20.04 -10.09
N GLU A 46 -4.62 -20.87 -10.92
CA GLU A 46 -5.36 -21.93 -11.61
C GLU A 46 -5.71 -23.03 -10.59
N VAL A 47 -6.99 -23.33 -10.48
CA VAL A 47 -7.52 -24.38 -9.62
C VAL A 47 -8.26 -25.37 -10.51
N CYS A 48 -7.79 -26.61 -10.48
CA CYS A 48 -8.33 -27.69 -11.28
C CYS A 48 -9.11 -28.64 -10.37
N ASP A 49 -10.41 -28.80 -10.64
CA ASP A 49 -11.22 -29.79 -9.96
C ASP A 49 -10.84 -31.16 -10.52
N ARG A 50 -10.33 -32.05 -9.66
CA ARG A 50 -10.22 -33.46 -10.02
C ARG A 50 -11.62 -34.06 -9.98
N PRO A 51 -12.07 -34.77 -11.04
CA PRO A 51 -13.27 -35.59 -10.94
C PRO A 51 -13.11 -36.50 -9.72
N GLN A 52 -14.09 -36.46 -8.83
CA GLN A 52 -14.06 -37.27 -7.61
C GLN A 52 -14.23 -38.74 -8.05
N ASP A 53 -13.19 -39.55 -7.84
CA ASP A 53 -13.19 -40.99 -8.12
C ASP A 53 -14.08 -41.76 -7.11
N SER A 54 -15.30 -41.30 -6.86
CA SER A 54 -16.32 -42.16 -6.26
C SER A 54 -17.01 -42.88 -7.41
N VAL A 55 -16.33 -43.87 -7.99
CA VAL A 55 -17.03 -44.94 -8.70
C VAL A 55 -17.62 -45.82 -7.59
N PRO A 56 -18.92 -45.75 -7.27
CA PRO A 56 -19.51 -46.73 -6.39
C PRO A 56 -19.21 -48.12 -6.97
N PRO A 57 -18.74 -49.10 -6.18
CA PRO A 57 -18.54 -50.45 -6.67
C PRO A 57 -19.92 -51.01 -7.05
N GLY A 58 -20.24 -51.02 -8.34
CA GLY A 58 -21.56 -51.43 -8.83
C GLY A 58 -21.71 -51.26 -10.34
N ASP A 59 -21.97 -52.40 -10.98
CA ASP A 59 -22.54 -52.62 -12.31
C ASP A 59 -21.89 -51.90 -13.49
N VAL A 60 -20.86 -52.55 -14.06
CA VAL A 60 -20.43 -52.29 -15.44
C VAL A 60 -21.55 -52.72 -16.39
N ARG A 61 -22.56 -51.86 -16.56
CA ARG A 61 -23.62 -52.08 -17.52
C ARG A 61 -23.01 -52.04 -18.92
N ARG A 62 -22.90 -53.21 -19.57
CA ARG A 62 -22.52 -53.36 -21.00
C ARG A 62 -23.52 -52.60 -21.88
N GLN A 63 -23.36 -51.30 -22.01
CA GLN A 63 -24.14 -50.46 -22.90
C GLN A 63 -23.17 -49.63 -23.74
N GLN A 64 -22.46 -50.31 -24.63
CA GLN A 64 -21.92 -49.67 -25.83
C GLN A 64 -21.75 -50.76 -26.89
N PRO A 65 -22.73 -50.94 -27.79
CA PRO A 65 -22.49 -51.69 -29.01
C PRO A 65 -21.46 -50.90 -29.84
N ALA A 66 -20.41 -51.60 -30.29
CA ALA A 66 -19.42 -51.15 -31.29
C ALA A 66 -18.38 -50.07 -30.92
N ALA A 67 -18.14 -49.73 -29.65
CA ALA A 67 -17.00 -48.88 -29.30
C ALA A 67 -15.68 -49.66 -29.36
N THR A 68 -14.68 -49.14 -30.07
CA THR A 68 -13.33 -49.73 -30.02
C THR A 68 -12.68 -49.47 -28.66
N ILE A 69 -11.69 -50.28 -28.25
CA ILE A 69 -10.91 -50.04 -27.03
C ILE A 69 -10.34 -48.60 -27.02
N GLY A 70 -9.84 -48.14 -28.17
CA GLY A 70 -9.34 -46.77 -28.32
C GLY A 70 -10.41 -45.69 -28.12
N GLU A 71 -11.67 -45.96 -28.46
CA GLU A 71 -12.79 -45.05 -28.21
C GLU A 71 -13.15 -44.96 -26.74
N LEU A 72 -13.14 -46.11 -26.04
CA LEU A 72 -13.38 -46.17 -24.59
C LEU A 72 -12.31 -45.40 -23.81
N ILE A 73 -11.04 -45.56 -24.19
CA ILE A 73 -9.92 -44.83 -23.56
C ILE A 73 -10.06 -43.33 -23.78
N ARG A 74 -10.39 -42.87 -25.01
CA ARG A 74 -10.59 -41.44 -25.28
C ARG A 74 -11.80 -40.85 -24.57
N ALA A 75 -12.85 -41.64 -24.38
CA ALA A 75 -14.03 -41.22 -23.63
C ALA A 75 -13.72 -41.11 -22.13
N ASP A 76 -12.97 -42.07 -21.57
CA ASP A 76 -12.50 -42.04 -20.19
C ASP A 76 -11.52 -40.88 -19.96
N ASP A 77 -10.52 -40.68 -20.84
CA ASP A 77 -9.60 -39.54 -20.77
C ASP A 77 -10.36 -38.20 -20.77
N ARG A 78 -11.31 -38.02 -21.69
CA ARG A 78 -12.14 -36.80 -21.72
C ARG A 78 -12.96 -36.59 -20.45
N ARG A 79 -13.50 -37.66 -19.84
CA ARG A 79 -14.22 -37.57 -18.56
C ARG A 79 -13.28 -37.26 -17.40
N ARG A 80 -12.05 -37.77 -17.44
CA ARG A 80 -11.05 -37.59 -16.38
C ARG A 80 -10.27 -36.29 -16.47
N ARG A 81 -10.30 -35.61 -17.62
CA ARG A 81 -9.65 -34.31 -17.80
C ARG A 81 -10.18 -33.33 -16.74
N PRO A 82 -9.30 -32.76 -15.91
CA PRO A 82 -9.75 -31.84 -14.88
C PRO A 82 -10.25 -30.55 -15.52
N VAL A 83 -11.33 -30.02 -14.96
CA VAL A 83 -11.83 -28.70 -15.35
C VAL A 83 -11.10 -27.67 -14.50
N CYS A 84 -10.34 -26.80 -15.15
CA CYS A 84 -9.56 -25.76 -14.50
C CYS A 84 -10.25 -24.40 -14.60
N ARG A 85 -10.21 -23.64 -13.51
CA ARG A 85 -10.69 -22.26 -13.44
C ARG A 85 -9.65 -21.36 -12.79
N THR A 86 -9.62 -20.10 -13.21
CA THR A 86 -8.80 -19.08 -12.55
C THR A 86 -9.54 -18.52 -11.35
N GLU A 87 -8.96 -18.67 -10.17
CA GLU A 87 -9.47 -18.08 -8.93
C GLU A 87 -8.55 -16.96 -8.46
N THR A 88 -9.12 -15.81 -8.11
CA THR A 88 -8.40 -14.75 -7.41
C THR A 88 -8.25 -15.15 -5.96
N ARG A 89 -7.00 -15.33 -5.51
CA ARG A 89 -6.67 -15.53 -4.09
C ARG A 89 -5.90 -14.34 -3.57
N TYR A 90 -5.98 -14.08 -2.28
CA TYR A 90 -5.19 -13.03 -1.64
C TYR A 90 -3.98 -13.64 -0.96
N LYS A 91 -2.78 -13.19 -1.31
CA LYS A 91 -1.54 -13.58 -0.65
C LYS A 91 -1.02 -12.41 0.19
N GLN A 92 -0.67 -12.68 1.45
CA GLN A 92 0.07 -11.72 2.26
C GLN A 92 1.50 -11.60 1.74
N GLN A 93 1.93 -10.37 1.50
CA GLN A 93 3.30 -10.04 1.15
C GLN A 93 3.77 -8.84 1.96
N GLN A 94 5.02 -8.87 2.42
CA GLN A 94 5.64 -7.72 3.06
C GLN A 94 6.03 -6.70 1.99
N GLN A 95 5.64 -5.45 2.19
CA GLN A 95 6.00 -4.34 1.32
C GLN A 95 6.53 -3.17 2.17
N ILE A 96 7.48 -2.42 1.62
CA ILE A 96 7.93 -1.17 2.23
C ILE A 96 6.78 -0.17 2.16
N GLU A 97 6.25 0.22 3.31
CA GLU A 97 5.20 1.24 3.42
C GLU A 97 5.78 2.64 3.59
N ALA A 98 6.94 2.73 4.22
CA ALA A 98 7.58 3.98 4.53
C ALA A 98 9.06 3.78 4.88
N TRP A 99 9.75 4.89 5.13
CA TRP A 99 11.09 4.93 5.68
C TRP A 99 11.08 5.72 6.98
N GLN A 100 11.67 5.13 8.02
CA GLN A 100 11.99 5.82 9.26
C GLN A 100 13.38 6.44 9.09
N VAL A 101 13.44 7.77 9.04
CA VAL A 101 14.65 8.52 8.71
C VAL A 101 15.14 9.23 9.95
N ARG A 102 16.40 9.03 10.30
CA ARG A 102 17.09 9.85 11.30
C ARG A 102 18.02 10.83 10.60
N TYR A 103 17.96 12.09 11.03
CA TYR A 103 18.74 13.17 10.47
C TYR A 103 19.28 14.09 11.55
N VAL A 104 20.39 14.76 11.26
CA VAL A 104 21.01 15.73 12.17
C VAL A 104 20.79 17.14 11.66
N TYR A 105 20.22 17.98 12.52
CA TYR A 105 20.00 19.40 12.25
C TYR A 105 20.38 20.23 13.48
N ALA A 106 21.17 21.28 13.29
CA ALA A 106 21.67 22.12 14.39
C ALA A 106 22.25 21.31 15.59
N GLY A 107 23.00 20.24 15.29
CA GLY A 107 23.62 19.35 16.29
C GLY A 107 22.66 18.38 16.98
N LYS A 108 21.36 18.44 16.70
CA LYS A 108 20.33 17.56 17.28
C LYS A 108 19.92 16.47 16.30
N THR A 109 19.64 15.28 16.82
CA THR A 109 19.11 14.17 16.02
C THR A 109 17.60 14.16 16.09
N TYR A 110 16.97 14.06 14.92
CA TYR A 110 15.53 13.97 14.76
C TYR A 110 15.16 12.71 14.01
N THR A 111 13.91 12.28 14.18
CA THR A 111 13.36 11.13 13.45
C THR A 111 12.08 11.53 12.74
N ARG A 112 11.93 11.13 11.48
CA ARG A 112 10.74 11.38 10.67
C ARG A 112 10.39 10.17 9.81
N ARG A 113 9.08 9.86 9.71
CA ARG A 113 8.57 8.89 8.74
C ARG A 113 8.29 9.58 7.40
N VAL A 114 8.80 9.01 6.31
CA VAL A 114 8.58 9.50 4.93
C VAL A 114 8.13 8.36 4.03
N ARG A 115 7.44 8.67 2.93
CA ARG A 115 6.90 7.65 2.00
C ARG A 115 8.00 7.05 1.10
N GLU A 116 8.87 7.89 0.59
CA GLU A 116 9.92 7.50 -0.36
C GLU A 116 11.27 7.34 0.35
N LYS A 117 12.17 6.54 -0.24
CA LYS A 117 13.51 6.37 0.30
C LYS A 117 14.24 7.73 0.28
N PRO A 118 14.76 8.22 1.42
CA PRO A 118 15.49 9.48 1.41
C PRO A 118 16.83 9.32 0.67
N GLY A 119 17.33 10.42 0.12
CA GLY A 119 18.74 10.55 -0.24
C GLY A 119 19.59 10.96 0.97
N ASP A 120 20.77 11.52 0.72
CA ASP A 120 21.72 11.91 1.77
C ASP A 120 21.29 13.16 2.57
N ARG A 121 20.28 13.88 2.07
CA ARG A 121 19.71 15.07 2.73
C ARG A 121 18.20 15.01 2.75
N ILE A 122 17.60 15.61 3.78
CA ILE A 122 16.16 15.74 3.93
C ILE A 122 15.77 17.21 4.12
N ARG A 123 14.65 17.59 3.48
CA ARG A 123 14.07 18.93 3.62
C ARG A 123 13.49 19.12 5.02
N VAL A 124 13.92 20.17 5.70
CA VAL A 124 13.44 20.61 7.01
C VAL A 124 12.80 21.99 6.85
N ARG A 125 11.56 22.15 7.32
CA ARG A 125 10.91 23.45 7.42
C ARG A 125 11.11 23.95 8.84
N ILE A 126 11.57 25.19 8.95
CA ILE A 126 11.87 25.85 10.20
C ILE A 126 10.86 26.97 10.31
N ASP A 127 10.05 26.92 11.36
CA ASP A 127 9.08 27.96 11.67
C ASP A 127 9.69 28.82 12.78
N LEU A 128 9.97 30.09 12.48
CA LEU A 128 10.49 31.05 13.46
C LEU A 128 9.31 31.70 14.17
N GLU A 129 9.15 31.41 15.46
CA GLU A 129 8.23 32.16 16.31
C GLU A 129 8.92 33.46 16.73
N ALA A 130 8.28 34.60 16.46
CA ALA A 130 8.71 35.88 17.01
C ALA A 130 8.51 35.82 18.53
N ARG A 131 9.62 35.90 19.29
CA ARG A 131 9.62 35.97 20.75
C ARG A 131 9.30 37.37 21.24
#